data_AF-A0A7V2JS47-F1
#
_entry.id   AF-A0A7V2JS47-F1
#
_cell.length_a   1.000
_cell.length_b   1.000
_cell.length_c   1.000
_cell.angle_alpha   90.00
_cell.angle_beta   90.00
_cell.angle_gamma   90.00
#
_symmetry.space_group_name_H-M   'P 1'
#
loop_
_entity.id
_entity.type
_entity.pdbx_description
1 polymer ?
#
loop_
_entity_poly.entity_id
_entity_poly.type
_entity_poly.pdbx_seq_one_letter_code
_entity_poly.pdbx_strand_id
1 'polypeptide(L)' 'MATDKRTEAVKRLRTLEGQVRGLQKMIESERYCIDVLVQIAAAHEAL' A
#
# COMPACT_ATOMS: atom_id res chain seq x y z
N MET A 1 -6.94 -8.45 26.68
CA MET A 1 -6.01 -7.89 25.67
C MET A 1 -6.63 -7.92 24.26
N ALA A 2 -7.71 -7.18 24.01
CA ALA A 2 -8.37 -7.12 22.69
C ALA A 2 -7.98 -5.86 21.88
N THR A 3 -7.44 -4.84 22.54
CA THR A 3 -7.05 -3.55 21.96
C THR A 3 -5.83 -3.64 21.03
N ASP A 4 -4.97 -4.64 21.25
CA ASP A 4 -3.69 -4.79 20.53
C ASP A 4 -3.90 -5.19 19.07
N LYS A 5 -4.66 -6.27 18.80
CA LYS A 5 -4.96 -6.74 17.44
C LYS A 5 -5.67 -5.68 16.58
N ARG A 6 -6.59 -4.91 17.17
CA ARG A 6 -7.25 -3.80 16.47
C ARG A 6 -6.24 -2.72 16.10
N THR A 7 -5.35 -2.37 17.01
CA THR A 7 -4.33 -1.34 16.80
C THR A 7 -3.34 -1.77 15.72
N GLU A 8 -2.91 -3.03 15.74
CA GLU A 8 -2.03 -3.59 14.72
C GLU A 8 -2.69 -3.62 13.34
N ALA A 9 -3.95 -4.06 13.26
CA ALA A 9 -4.73 -4.04 12.01
C ALA A 9 -4.84 -2.61 11.45
N VAL A 10 -5.17 -1.62 12.29
CA VAL A 10 -5.22 -0.20 11.88
C VAL A 10 -3.85 0.28 11.41
N LYS A 11 -2.74 -0.14 12.04
CA LYS A 11 -1.39 0.22 11.61
C LYS A 11 -1.09 -0.33 10.21
N ARG A 12 -1.44 -1.58 9.91
CA ARG A 12 -1.26 -2.18 8.57
C ARG A 12 -2.09 -1.46 7.51
N LEU A 13 -3.35 -1.13 7.83
CA LEU A 13 -4.21 -0.37 6.92
C LEU A 13 -3.63 1.01 6.58
N ARG A 14 -3.04 1.73 7.55
CA ARG A 14 -2.37 3.02 7.32
C ARG A 14 -1.17 2.90 6.37
N THR A 15 -0.40 1.82 6.48
CA THR A 15 0.71 1.55 5.55
C THR A 15 0.19 1.30 4.14
N LEU A 16 -0.83 0.45 3.99
CA LEU A 16 -1.45 0.15 2.69
C LEU A 16 -2.04 1.41 2.03
N GLU A 17 -2.67 2.28 2.82
CA GLU A 17 -3.18 3.56 2.32
C GLU A 17 -2.07 4.46 1.75
N GLY A 18 -0.88 4.45 2.37
CA GLY A 18 0.31 5.12 1.85
C GLY A 18 0.79 4.53 0.53
N GLN A 19 0.82 3.20 0.41
CA GLN A 19 1.20 2.50 -0.82
C GLN A 19 0.22 2.79 -1.96
N VAL A 20 -1.09 2.77 -1.71
CA VAL A 20 -2.13 3.09 -2.69
C VAL A 20 -2.01 4.54 -3.17
N ARG A 21 -1.77 5.51 -2.27
CA ARG A 21 -1.45 6.89 -2.66
C ARG A 21 -0.20 7.00 -3.53
N GLY A 22 0.82 6.19 -3.24
CA GLY A 22 2.03 6.10 -4.06
C GLY A 22 1.70 5.66 -5.49
N LEU A 23 0.90 4.59 -5.62
CA LEU A 23 0.45 4.07 -6.92
C LEU A 23 -0.34 5.11 -7.72
N GLN A 24 -1.25 5.85 -7.08
CA GLN A 24 -1.99 6.94 -7.73
C GLN A 24 -1.03 7.97 -8.35
N LYS A 25 -0.03 8.44 -7.59
CA LYS A 25 0.98 9.38 -8.09
C LYS A 25 1.80 8.80 -9.24
N MET A 26 2.13 7.50 -9.20
CA MET A 26 2.87 6.85 -10.28
C MET A 26 2.07 6.85 -11.58
N ILE A 27 0.76 6.61 -11.49
CA ILE A 27 -0.17 6.66 -12.64
C ILE A 27 -0.33 8.09 -13.15
N GLU A 28 -0.56 9.06 -12.26
CA GLU A 28 -0.67 10.48 -12.60
C GLU A 28 0.61 11.04 -13.25
N SER A 29 1.77 10.48 -12.89
CA SER A 29 3.07 10.85 -13.46
C SER A 29 3.44 10.04 -14.72
N GLU A 30 2.48 9.29 -15.29
CA GLU A 30 2.67 8.46 -16.48
C GLU A 30 3.87 7.49 -16.39
N ARG A 31 4.14 6.97 -15.19
CA ARG A 31 5.23 6.00 -15.00
C ARG A 31 4.97 4.73 -15.80
N TYR A 32 6.07 4.09 -16.18
CA TYR A 32 6.03 2.86 -16.97
C TYR A 32 5.23 1.76 -16.26
N CYS A 33 4.37 1.09 -17.03
CA CYS A 33 3.42 0.12 -16.47
C CYS A 33 4.10 -0.99 -15.66
N ILE A 34 5.30 -1.43 -16.06
CA ILE A 34 6.04 -2.46 -15.32
C ILE A 34 6.42 -1.98 -13.92
N ASP A 35 6.85 -0.73 -13.76
CA ASP A 35 7.18 -0.17 -12.45
C ASP A 35 5.95 -0.10 -11.55
N VAL A 36 4.80 0.28 -12.11
CA VAL A 36 3.52 0.31 -11.41
C VAL A 36 3.12 -1.09 -10.96
N LEU A 37 3.26 -2.09 -11.85
CA LEU A 37 2.96 -3.50 -11.52
C LEU A 37 3.86 -4.05 -10.41
N VAL A 38 5.16 -3.73 -10.44
CA VAL A 38 6.09 -4.10 -9.36
C VAL A 38 5.66 -3.51 -8.02
N GLN A 39 5.20 -2.25 -8.01
CA GLN A 39 4.72 -1.64 -6.78
C GLN A 39 3.36 -2.16 -6.30
N ILE A 40 2.49 -2.59 -7.22
CA ILE A 40 1.25 -3.29 -6.86
C ILE A 40 1.58 -4.62 -6.17
N ALA A 41 2.56 -5.37 -6.69
CA ALA A 41 3.01 -6.62 -6.06
C ALA A 41 3.57 -6.39 -4.65
N ALA A 42 4.39 -5.35 -4.46
CA ALA A 42 4.92 -4.98 -3.14
C ALA A 42 3.82 -4.53 -2.15
N ALA A 43 2.76 -3.87 -2.64
CA ALA A 43 1.61 -3.52 -1.80
C ALA A 43 0.80 -4.76 -1.40
N HIS A 44 0.70 -5.76 -2.27
CA HIS A 44 0.00 -7.01 -1.98
C HIS A 44 0.72 -7.86 -0.94
N GLU A 45 2.07 -7.88 -0.92
CA GLU A 45 2.84 -8.58 0.10
C GLU A 45 2.76 -7.95 1.51
N ALA A 46 2.28 -6.71 1.61
CA ALA A 46 2.10 -6.02 2.88
C ALA A 46 0.79 -6.37 3.62
N LEU A 47 -0.07 -7.18 3.00
CA LEU A 47 -1.31 -7.72 3.57
C LEU A 47 -1.03 -8.92 4.49
#